data_AF-A0A1V6EDH0-F1
#
_entry.id   AF-A0A1V6EDH0-F1
#
_cell.length_a   1.000
_cell.length_b   1.000
_cell.length_c   1.000
_cell.angle_alpha   90.00
_cell.angle_beta   90.00
_cell.angle_gamma   90.00
#
_symmetry.space_group_name_H-M   'P 1'
#
loop_
_entity.id
_entity.type
_entity.pdbx_description
1 polymer ?
#
loop_
_entity_poly.entity_id
_entity_poly.type
_entity_poly.pdbx_seq_one_letter_code
_entity_poly.pdbx_strand_id
1 'polypeptide(L)' 'MVVNSLSPEDIVRRLDERAQSPHTSELVELLIHEQYFREELHYYQPDIKEKVRAALGWVSDNGYEPVFWSEGYLGTPGP' A
#
# COMPACT_ATOMS: atom_id res chain seq x y z
N MET A 1 1.62 -1.92 5.39
CA MET A 1 0.40 -1.32 5.97
C MET A 1 -0.80 -1.98 5.33
N VAL A 2 -1.81 -2.39 6.10
CA VAL A 2 -3.05 -2.96 5.55
C VAL A 2 -3.97 -1.83 5.11
N VAL A 3 -4.10 -1.63 3.80
CA VAL A 3 -4.82 -0.50 3.19
C VAL A 3 -6.32 -0.54 3.49
N ASN A 4 -6.92 -1.74 3.54
CA ASN A 4 -8.37 -1.89 3.70
C ASN A 4 -8.89 -1.44 5.07
N SER A 5 -8.02 -1.37 6.08
CA SER A 5 -8.37 -1.03 7.47
C SER A 5 -8.46 0.47 7.73
N LEU A 6 -8.22 1.32 6.72
CA LEU A 6 -8.09 2.76 6.86
C LEU A 6 -9.04 3.51 5.92
N SER A 7 -9.36 4.76 6.27
CA SER A 7 -10.00 5.69 5.34
C SER A 7 -8.98 6.15 4.28
N PRO A 8 -9.41 6.61 3.09
CA PRO A 8 -8.51 7.21 2.09
C PRO A 8 -7.63 8.35 2.65
N GLU A 9 -8.19 9.21 3.50
CA GLU A 9 -7.47 10.32 4.13
C GLU A 9 -6.40 9.82 5.12
N ASP A 10 -6.74 8.82 5.95
CA ASP A 10 -5.78 8.23 6.88
C ASP A 10 -4.66 7.45 6.17
N ILE A 11 -4.93 6.87 5.00
CA ILE A 11 -3.90 6.21 4.18
C ILE A 11 -2.83 7.23 3.81
N VAL A 12 -3.22 8.36 3.23
CA VAL A 12 -2.30 9.44 2.83
C VAL A 12 -1.52 9.95 4.04
N ARG A 13 -2.23 10.32 5.11
CA ARG A 13 -1.61 10.84 6.33
C ARG A 13 -0.56 9.89 6.91
N ARG A 14 -0.84 8.59 6.98
CA ARG A 14 0.11 7.60 7.53
C ARG A 14 1.30 7.36 6.61
N LEU A 15 1.12 7.48 5.30
CA LEU A 15 2.23 7.40 4.35
C LEU A 15 3.14 8.63 4.47
N ASP A 16 2.57 9.83 4.61
CA ASP A 16 3.33 11.05 4.90
C ASP A 16 4.16 10.91 6.18
N GLU A 17 3.55 10.44 7.27
CA GLU A 17 4.25 10.20 8.55
C GLU A 17 5.41 9.20 8.41
N ARG A 18 5.24 8.16 7.59
CA ARG A 18 6.28 7.14 7.34
C ARG A 18 7.41 7.66 6.45
N ALA A 19 7.09 8.50 5.48
CA ALA A 19 8.06 9.11 4.57
C ALA A 19 9.03 10.04 5.29
N GLN A 20 8.62 10.62 6.42
CA GLN A 20 9.44 11.52 7.22
C GLN A 20 10.50 10.81 8.06
N SER A 21 10.43 9.48 8.20
CA SER A 21 11.38 8.71 8.99
C SER A 21 12.34 7.93 8.09
N PRO A 22 13.67 8.13 8.21
CA PRO A 22 14.66 7.41 7.40
C PRO A 22 14.64 5.89 7.64
N HIS A 23 14.03 5.44 8.74
CA HIS A 23 13.87 4.02 9.05
C HIS A 23 12.71 3.34 8.30
N THR A 24 11.79 4.12 7.73
CA THR A 24 10.57 3.60 7.10
C THR A 24 10.28 4.18 5.72
N SER A 25 11.07 5.15 5.26
CA SER A 25 10.85 5.85 4.00
C SER A 25 11.39 5.12 2.78
N GLU A 26 12.34 4.20 2.93
CA GLU A 26 12.98 3.51 1.79
C GLU A 26 12.05 2.47 1.14
N LEU A 27 11.38 1.65 1.96
CA LEU A 27 10.49 0.59 1.51
C LEU A 27 9.07 0.84 1.99
N VAL A 28 8.12 0.86 1.06
CA VAL A 28 6.69 0.96 1.35
C VAL A 28 5.98 -0.32 0.98
N GLU A 29 5.55 -1.08 2.00
CA GLU A 29 4.70 -2.25 1.80
C GLU A 29 3.22 -1.87 1.93
N LEU A 30 2.45 -2.09 0.85
CA LEU A 30 1.00 -1.92 0.80
C LEU A 30 0.33 -3.28 0.69
N LEU A 31 -0.54 -3.60 1.65
CA LEU A 31 -1.21 -4.90 1.74
C LEU A 31 -2.72 -4.71 1.57
N ILE A 32 -3.33 -5.61 0.81
CA ILE A 32 -4.78 -5.71 0.64
C ILE A 32 -5.26 -7.15 0.89
N HIS A 33 -6.52 -7.31 1.26
CA HIS A 33 -7.25 -8.56 1.22
C HIS A 33 -8.33 -8.52 0.15
N GLU A 34 -8.34 -9.51 -0.73
CA GLU A 34 -9.28 -9.59 -1.85
C GLU A 34 -10.75 -9.61 -1.41
N GLN A 35 -11.06 -10.21 -0.26
CA GLN A 35 -12.44 -10.36 0.24
C GLN A 35 -13.22 -9.04 0.34
N TYR A 36 -12.52 -7.91 0.54
CA TYR A 36 -13.15 -6.59 0.64
C TYR A 36 -13.62 -6.04 -0.73
N PHE A 37 -13.17 -6.63 -1.85
CA PHE A 37 -13.56 -6.24 -3.22
C PHE A 37 -14.78 -6.98 -3.76
N ARG A 38 -15.20 -8.04 -3.08
CA ARG A 38 -16.19 -8.99 -3.56
C ARG A 38 -17.57 -8.60 -3.04
N GLU A 39 -18.39 -7.98 -3.90
CA GLU A 39 -19.74 -7.47 -3.58
C GLU A 39 -20.68 -8.54 -2.98
N GLU A 40 -20.45 -9.80 -3.33
CA GLU A 40 -21.22 -10.94 -2.84
C GLU A 40 -20.86 -11.37 -1.40
N LEU A 41 -19.74 -10.89 -0.85
CA LEU A 41 -19.29 -11.24 0.49
C LEU A 41 -19.78 -10.23 1.52
N HIS A 42 -20.06 -10.72 2.74
CA HIS A 42 -20.40 -9.86 3.89
C HIS A 42 -19.34 -8.79 4.18
N TYR A 43 -18.09 -9.08 3.84
CA TYR A 43 -16.97 -8.18 4.06
C TYR A 43 -16.80 -7.14 2.96
N TYR A 44 -17.66 -7.07 1.94
CA TYR A 44 -17.53 -6.06 0.89
C TYR A 44 -17.42 -4.64 1.45
N GLN A 45 -16.45 -3.88 0.94
CA GLN A 45 -16.32 -2.46 1.23
C GLN A 45 -16.59 -1.66 -0.05
N PRO A 46 -17.61 -0.79 -0.08
CA PRO A 46 -17.96 -0.04 -1.29
C PRO A 46 -16.88 0.96 -1.72
N ASP A 47 -16.04 1.42 -0.78
CA ASP A 47 -14.97 2.40 -0.99
C ASP A 47 -13.58 1.75 -1.20
N ILE A 48 -13.53 0.43 -1.40
CA ILE A 48 -12.28 -0.32 -1.43
C ILE A 48 -11.35 0.12 -2.57
N LYS A 49 -11.93 0.50 -3.72
CA LYS A 49 -11.16 0.95 -4.88
C LYS A 49 -10.57 2.34 -4.62
N GLU A 50 -11.29 3.22 -3.94
CA GLU A 50 -10.85 4.55 -3.55
C GLU A 50 -9.67 4.46 -2.58
N LYS A 51 -9.72 3.54 -1.61
CA LYS A 51 -8.59 3.27 -0.70
C LYS A 51 -7.32 2.84 -1.45
N VAL A 52 -7.48 1.91 -2.41
CA VAL A 52 -6.35 1.45 -3.23
C VAL A 52 -5.79 2.59 -4.07
N ARG A 53 -6.66 3.40 -4.70
CA ARG A 53 -6.22 4.56 -5.49
C ARG A 53 -5.50 5.59 -4.63
N ALA A 54 -5.94 5.84 -3.40
CA ALA A 54 -5.26 6.75 -2.48
C ALA A 54 -3.85 6.25 -2.15
N ALA A 55 -3.70 4.96 -1.83
CA ALA A 55 -2.40 4.37 -1.51
C ALA A 55 -1.46 4.37 -2.72
N LEU A 56 -1.94 3.89 -3.88
CA LEU A 56 -1.15 3.82 -5.11
C LEU A 56 -0.81 5.19 -5.67
N GLY A 57 -1.76 6.12 -5.67
CA GLY A 57 -1.54 7.50 -6.10
C GLY A 57 -0.44 8.16 -5.29
N TRP A 58 -0.51 8.05 -3.96
CA TRP A 58 0.53 8.62 -3.10
C TRP A 58 1.93 8.04 -3.38
N VAL A 59 2.08 6.71 -3.50
CA VAL A 59 3.42 6.12 -3.74
C VAL A 59 3.95 6.49 -5.14
N SER A 60 3.09 6.53 -6.15
CA SER A 60 3.48 6.95 -7.50
C SER A 60 3.89 8.42 -7.55
N ASP A 61 3.12 9.31 -6.91
CA ASP A 61 3.40 10.75 -6.87
C ASP A 61 4.70 11.07 -6.09
N ASN A 62 5.09 10.20 -5.15
CA ASN A 62 6.32 10.33 -4.37
C ASN A 62 7.52 9.55 -4.96
N GLY A 63 7.40 9.03 -6.19
CA GLY A 63 8.51 8.43 -6.93
C GLY A 63 8.92 7.02 -6.48
N TYR A 64 8.05 6.30 -5.77
CA TYR A 64 8.28 4.88 -5.47
C TYR A 64 7.98 4.03 -6.70
N GLU A 65 8.84 3.04 -6.94
CA GLU A 65 8.68 2.06 -8.02
C GLU A 65 8.24 0.70 -7.44
N PRO A 66 7.30 0.00 -8.10
CA PRO A 66 6.94 -1.35 -7.69
C PRO A 66 8.08 -2.32 -8.00
N VAL A 67 8.39 -3.19 -7.05
CA VAL A 67 9.42 -4.22 -7.20
C VAL A 67 8.87 -5.59 -6.83
N PHE A 68 9.41 -6.63 -7.47
CA PHE A 68 9.22 -7.99 -7.00
C PHE A 68 10.33 -8.36 -6.03
N TRP A 69 9.97 -9.03 -4.94
CA TRP A 69 10.96 -9.53 -3.97
C TRP A 69 12.00 -10.47 -4.60
N SER A 70 11.63 -11.16 -5.69
CA SER A 70 12.53 -12.06 -6.42
C SER A 70 13.62 -11.34 -7.24
N GLU A 71 13.61 -10.02 -7.31
CA GLU A 71 14.60 -9.23 -8.08
C GLU A 71 15.87 -8.91 -7.28
N GLY A 72 16.06 -9.51 -6.10
CA GLY A 72 17.28 -9.36 -5.31
C GLY A 72 17.24 -8.19 -4.31
N TYR A 73 16.08 -7.57 -4.10
CA TYR A 73 15.91 -6.51 -3.11
C TYR A 73 15.94 -7.08 -1.68
N LEU A 74 16.35 -6.25 -0.71
CA LEU A 74 16.28 -6.55 0.73
C LEU A 74 17.07 -7.80 1.16
N GLY A 75 18.21 -8.04 0.52
CA GLY A 75 19.10 -9.16 0.84
C GLY A 75 18.64 -10.51 0.29
N THR A 76 17.64 -10.52 -0.59
CA THR A 76 17.29 -11.72 -1.36
C THR A 76 18.36 -11.98 -2.43
N PRO A 77 18.74 -13.24 -2.71
CA PRO A 77 19.62 -13.54 -3.83
C PRO A 77 18.97 -13.11 -5.15
N GLY A 78 19.74 -12.45 -6.02
CA GLY A 78 19.28 -12.14 -7.37
C GLY A 78 19.03 -13.41 -8.20
N PRO A 79 18.27 -13.30 -9.30
CA PRO A 79 18.01 -14.39 -10.23
C PRO A 79 19.28 -14.91 -10.93
#